data_AF-A0A1H0HBR2-F1
#
_entry.id   AF-A0A1H0HBR2-F1
#
_cell.length_a   1.000
_cell.length_b   1.000
_cell.length_c   1.000
_cell.angle_alpha   90.00
_cell.angle_beta   90.00
_cell.angle_gamma   90.00
#
_symmetry.space_group_name_H-M   'P 1'
#
loop_
_entity.id
_entity.type
_entity.pdbx_description
1 polymer ?
#
loop_
_entity_poly.entity_id
_entity_poly.type
_entity_poly.pdbx_seq_one_letter_code
_entity_poly.pdbx_strand_id
1 'polypeptide(L)'
;MKLAPLFCGIATGLLVGASTVLMTTPKSGLEVRSSLKSTSNDFRDKLSDIKVQLADVKQAINNLTNSSKEVVPSTIEDIKSSIAQWKTETAPLQAHLQQEISSIQEAMAELESKLPKKKEA
;
A
#
# COMPACT_ATOMS: atom_id res chain seq x y z
N MET A 1 5.65 22.28 -10.50
CA MET A 1 6.24 21.36 -11.50
C MET A 1 5.09 20.64 -12.22
N LYS A 2 5.08 20.58 -13.55
CA LYS A 2 4.01 19.91 -14.32
C LYS A 2 4.14 18.39 -14.15
N LEU A 3 3.37 17.81 -13.24
CA LEU A 3 3.31 16.37 -12.96
C LEU A 3 2.48 15.57 -13.99
N ALA A 4 1.59 16.24 -14.73
CA ALA A 4 0.75 15.63 -15.76
C ALA A 4 1.47 14.71 -16.77
N PRO A 5 2.65 15.07 -17.34
CA PRO A 5 3.37 14.19 -18.26
C PRO A 5 3.94 12.93 -17.58
N LEU A 6 4.31 13.00 -16.30
CA LEU A 6 4.81 11.84 -15.54
C LEU A 6 3.68 10.82 -15.33
N PHE A 7 2.50 11.28 -14.94
CA PHE A 7 1.33 10.42 -14.75
C PHE A 7 0.88 9.75 -16.04
N CYS A 8 0.95 10.45 -17.18
CA CYS A 8 0.62 9.87 -18.48
C CYS A 8 1.59 8.73 -18.86
N GLY A 9 2.89 8.91 -18.58
CA GLY A 9 3.90 7.86 -18.77
C GLY A 9 3.69 6.64 -17.86
N ILE A 10 3.41 6.87 -16.59
CA ILE A 10 3.12 5.79 -15.62
C ILE A 10 1.85 5.03 -16.01
N ALA A 11 0.78 5.73 -16.36
CA ALA A 11 -0.48 5.09 -16.77
C ALA A 11 -0.30 4.21 -18.02
N THR A 12 0.42 4.73 -19.02
CA THR A 12 0.70 3.98 -20.25
C THR A 12 1.60 2.78 -19.98
N GLY A 13 2.62 2.93 -19.12
CA GLY A 13 3.51 1.84 -18.71
C GLY A 13 2.80 0.74 -17.91
N LEU A 14 1.91 1.11 -16.99
CA LEU A 14 1.10 0.15 -16.22
C LEU A 14 0.13 -0.61 -17.10
N LEU A 15 -0.55 0.04 -18.06
CA LEU A 15 -1.46 -0.64 -18.98
C LEU A 15 -0.75 -1.67 -19.85
N VAL A 16 0.38 -1.29 -20.45
CA VAL A 16 1.19 -2.20 -21.28
C VAL A 16 1.77 -3.33 -20.43
N GLY A 17 2.35 -3.01 -19.26
CA GLY A 17 2.92 -4.01 -18.36
C GLY A 17 1.88 -4.97 -17.77
N ALA A 18 0.70 -4.48 -17.38
CA ALA A 18 -0.38 -5.34 -16.91
C ALA A 18 -0.87 -6.28 -18.02
N SER A 19 -0.95 -5.79 -19.26
CA SER A 19 -1.35 -6.62 -20.41
C SER A 19 -0.35 -7.73 -20.70
N THR A 20 0.96 -7.44 -20.65
CA THR A 20 1.99 -8.47 -20.88
C THR A 20 2.04 -9.48 -19.74
N VAL A 21 1.91 -9.02 -18.49
CA VAL A 21 1.82 -9.91 -17.32
C VAL A 21 0.59 -10.78 -17.42
N LEU A 22 -0.61 -10.24 -17.69
CA LEU A 22 -1.83 -11.03 -17.84
C LEU A 22 -1.76 -12.03 -19.00
N MET A 23 -1.09 -11.67 -20.10
CA MET A 23 -0.93 -12.52 -21.28
C MET A 23 0.13 -13.63 -21.10
N THR A 24 1.16 -13.37 -20.30
CA THR A 24 2.26 -14.32 -20.01
C THR A 24 2.01 -15.14 -18.73
N THR A 25 1.07 -14.71 -17.89
CA THR A 25 0.79 -15.38 -16.61
C THR A 25 0.26 -16.79 -16.88
N PRO A 26 0.93 -17.85 -16.39
CA PRO A 26 0.48 -19.24 -16.58
C PRO A 26 -0.74 -19.62 -15.72
N LYS A 27 -1.29 -18.67 -14.94
CA LYS A 27 -2.39 -18.88 -14.01
C LYS A 27 -3.74 -18.52 -14.62
N SER A 28 -4.78 -19.26 -14.22
CA SER A 28 -6.15 -19.01 -14.66
C SER A 28 -6.66 -17.65 -14.19
N GLY A 29 -7.54 -16.99 -14.95
CA GLY A 29 -8.11 -15.68 -14.57
C GLY A 29 -8.80 -15.69 -13.20
N LEU A 30 -9.35 -16.84 -12.78
CA LEU A 30 -9.96 -17.04 -11.47
C LEU A 30 -8.91 -17.07 -10.34
N GLU A 31 -7.78 -17.74 -10.56
CA GLU A 31 -6.63 -17.71 -9.62
C GLU A 31 -5.98 -16.33 -9.55
N VAL A 32 -5.81 -15.64 -10.68
CA VAL A 32 -5.23 -14.29 -10.71
C VAL A 32 -6.11 -13.35 -9.90
N ARG A 33 -7.44 -13.42 -10.04
CA ARG A 33 -8.38 -12.64 -9.23
C ARG A 33 -8.28 -12.97 -7.75
N SER A 34 -8.29 -14.25 -7.40
CA SER A 34 -8.21 -14.69 -6.01
C SER A 34 -6.91 -14.25 -5.36
N SER A 35 -5.79 -14.42 -6.06
CA SER A 35 -4.45 -14.03 -5.60
C SER A 35 -4.31 -12.52 -5.45
N LEU A 36 -4.86 -11.73 -6.37
CA LEU A 36 -4.81 -10.27 -6.29
C LEU A 36 -5.67 -9.75 -5.13
N LYS A 37 -6.86 -10.33 -4.92
CA LYS A 37 -7.73 -9.98 -3.79
C LYS A 37 -7.07 -10.33 -2.46
N SER A 38 -6.44 -11.51 -2.36
CA SER A 38 -5.70 -11.91 -1.16
C SER A 38 -4.52 -10.96 -0.89
N THR A 39 -3.65 -10.76 -1.89
CA THR A 39 -2.48 -9.88 -1.78
C THR A 39 -2.88 -8.45 -1.40
N SER A 40 -3.99 -7.96 -1.96
CA SER A 40 -4.56 -6.66 -1.63
C SER A 40 -4.98 -6.56 -0.17
N ASN A 41 -5.71 -7.56 0.35
CA ASN A 41 -6.08 -7.60 1.76
C ASN A 41 -4.85 -7.73 2.67
N ASP A 42 -3.93 -8.65 2.36
CA ASP A 42 -2.70 -8.85 3.12
C ASP A 42 -1.87 -7.57 3.21
N PHE A 43 -1.83 -6.79 2.12
CA PHE A 43 -1.14 -5.50 2.09
C PHE A 43 -1.84 -4.46 2.98
N ARG A 44 -3.18 -4.41 2.97
CA ARG A 44 -3.96 -3.52 3.84
C ARG A 44 -3.75 -3.87 5.32
N ASP A 45 -3.71 -5.16 5.63
CA ASP A 45 -3.50 -5.65 7.00
C ASP A 45 -2.08 -5.33 7.47
N LYS A 46 -1.05 -5.60 6.67
CA LYS A 46 0.34 -5.20 6.98
C LYS A 46 0.49 -3.70 7.19
N LEU A 47 -0.21 -2.90 6.38
CA LEU A 47 -0.25 -1.44 6.53
C LEU A 47 -0.94 -0.98 7.83
N SER A 48 -1.91 -1.76 8.33
CA SER A 48 -2.54 -1.52 9.62
C SER A 48 -1.62 -1.92 10.76
N ASP A 49 -0.94 -3.07 10.65
CA ASP A 49 0.03 -3.54 11.65
C ASP A 49 1.17 -2.56 11.84
N ILE A 50 1.68 -1.99 10.74
CA ILE A 50 2.71 -0.95 10.78
C ILE A 50 2.23 0.24 11.62
N LYS A 51 0.99 0.72 11.41
CA LYS A 51 0.38 1.80 12.20
C LYS A 51 0.33 1.48 13.70
N VAL A 52 -0.01 0.25 14.06
CA VAL A 52 -0.07 -0.21 15.45
C VAL A 52 1.33 -0.24 16.06
N GLN A 53 2.30 -0.87 15.38
CA GLN A 53 3.69 -0.94 15.86
C GLN A 53 4.31 0.44 16.09
N LEU A 54 3.99 1.43 15.25
CA LEU A 54 4.42 2.81 15.48
C LEU A 54 3.82 3.45 16.72
N ALA A 55 2.55 3.13 17.02
CA ALA A 55 1.90 3.61 18.23
C ALA A 55 2.55 3.00 19.47
N ASP A 56 2.89 1.71 19.41
CA ASP A 56 3.59 1.00 20.48
C ASP A 56 4.99 1.56 20.72
N VAL A 57 5.77 1.79 19.66
CA VAL A 57 7.10 2.40 19.77
C VAL A 57 6.99 3.82 20.36
N LYS A 58 6.01 4.60 19.91
CA LYS A 58 5.75 5.94 20.46
C LYS A 58 5.42 5.87 21.96
N GLN A 59 4.62 4.90 22.38
CA GLN A 59 4.25 4.71 23.78
C GLN A 59 5.45 4.25 24.62
N ALA A 60 6.25 3.31 24.11
CA ALA A 60 7.46 2.83 24.76
C ALA A 60 8.47 3.97 24.98
N ILE A 61 8.63 4.85 23.98
CA ILE A 61 9.45 6.06 24.11
C ILE A 61 8.90 7.00 25.17
N ASN A 62 7.60 7.26 25.16
CA ASN A 62 6.98 8.16 26.14
C ASN A 62 7.11 7.62 27.58
N ASN A 63 6.99 6.30 27.76
CA ASN A 63 7.22 5.64 29.04
C ASN A 63 8.69 5.73 29.45
N LEU A 64 9.63 5.51 28.52
CA LEU A 64 11.06 5.64 28.76
C LEU A 64 11.43 7.08 29.19
N THR A 65 10.88 8.11 28.53
CA THR A 65 11.06 9.52 28.91
C THR A 65 10.58 9.79 30.33
N ASN A 66 9.42 9.24 30.71
CA ASN A 66 8.85 9.47 32.04
C ASN A 66 9.62 8.73 33.16
N SER A 67 10.17 7.55 32.87
CA SER A 67 10.89 6.73 33.84
C SER A 67 12.39 7.03 33.93
N SER A 68 12.99 7.67 32.93
CA SER A 68 14.45 7.85 32.83
C SER A 68 14.81 9.33 32.73
N LYS A 69 14.79 10.04 33.87
CA LYS A 69 15.29 11.43 33.96
C LYS A 69 16.79 11.57 33.69
N GLU A 70 17.54 10.47 33.65
CA GLU A 70 18.99 10.42 33.46
C GLU A 70 19.43 10.04 32.04
N VAL A 71 18.55 9.46 31.20
CA VAL A 71 18.88 9.11 29.82
C VAL A 71 18.62 10.34 28.94
N VAL A 72 19.70 10.84 28.33
CA VAL A 72 19.82 12.12 27.63
C VAL A 72 18.54 12.50 26.86
N PRO A 73 17.79 13.54 27.28
CA PRO A 73 16.48 13.88 26.70
C PRO A 73 16.54 14.20 25.20
N SER A 74 17.68 14.69 24.70
CA SER A 74 17.87 15.00 23.28
C SER A 74 17.74 13.76 22.38
N THR A 75 18.31 12.61 22.77
CA THR A 75 18.22 11.39 21.95
C THR A 75 16.79 10.86 21.87
N ILE A 76 16.01 11.00 22.94
CA ILE A 76 14.59 10.61 22.95
C ILE A 76 13.77 11.56 22.06
N GLU A 77 14.04 12.86 22.13
CA GLU A 77 13.41 13.84 21.24
C GLU A 77 13.73 13.57 19.77
N ASP A 78 14.99 13.19 19.46
CA ASP A 78 15.41 12.82 18.11
C ASP A 78 14.68 11.58 17.58
N ILE A 79 14.51 10.54 18.41
CA ILE A 79 13.76 9.33 18.02
C ILE A 79 12.28 9.67 17.81
N LYS A 80 11.68 10.47 18.70
CA LYS A 80 10.29 10.91 18.57
C LYS A 80 10.08 11.73 17.30
N SER A 81 11.02 12.62 16.98
CA SER A 81 11.04 13.40 15.73
C SER A 81 11.15 12.49 14.51
N SER A 82 12.07 11.52 14.54
CA SER A 82 12.27 10.55 13.46
C SER A 82 11.01 9.72 13.18
N ILE A 83 10.30 9.27 14.21
CA ILE A 83 9.03 8.55 14.06
C ILE A 83 7.92 9.46 13.53
N ALA A 84 7.86 10.71 14.00
CA ALA A 84 6.88 11.67 13.51
C ALA A 84 7.10 12.01 12.03
N GLN A 85 8.36 12.20 11.64
CA GLN A 85 8.75 12.43 10.25
C GLN A 85 8.43 11.21 9.39
N TRP A 86 8.88 10.02 9.79
CA TRP A 86 8.62 8.77 9.08
C TRP A 86 7.10 8.55 8.89
N LYS A 87 6.28 8.85 9.91
CA LYS A 87 4.81 8.75 9.80
C LYS A 87 4.26 9.76 8.79
N THR A 88 4.76 10.98 8.81
CA THR A 88 4.32 12.06 7.91
C THR A 88 4.68 11.76 6.46
N GLU A 89 5.87 11.21 6.21
CA GLU A 89 6.34 10.83 4.88
C GLU A 89 5.63 9.58 4.36
N THR A 90 5.34 8.61 5.23
CA THR A 90 4.76 7.32 4.84
C THR A 90 3.23 7.36 4.75
N ALA A 91 2.55 8.24 5.49
CA ALA A 91 1.08 8.38 5.44
C ALA A 91 0.51 8.65 4.03
N PRO A 92 1.03 9.61 3.23
CA PRO A 92 0.53 9.83 1.87
C PRO A 92 0.85 8.65 0.95
N LEU A 93 2.01 8.01 1.11
CA LEU A 93 2.38 6.82 0.35
C LEU A 93 1.43 5.64 0.66
N GLN A 94 1.11 5.43 1.93
CA GLN A 94 0.12 4.44 2.36
C GLN A 94 -1.27 4.71 1.77
N ALA A 95 -1.72 5.97 1.83
CA ALA A 95 -3.02 6.36 1.27
C ALA A 95 -3.07 6.16 -0.25
N HIS A 96 -2.00 6.52 -0.94
CA HIS A 96 -1.89 6.33 -2.39
C HIS A 96 -1.93 4.85 -2.76
N LEU A 97 -1.18 3.99 -2.07
CA LEU A 97 -1.20 2.55 -2.32
C LEU A 97 -2.57 1.93 -2.04
N GLN A 98 -3.26 2.38 -0.98
CA GLN A 98 -4.64 1.95 -0.73
C GLN A 98 -5.59 2.36 -1.86
N GLN A 99 -5.42 3.56 -2.41
CA GLN A 99 -6.21 4.05 -3.53
C GLN A 99 -5.91 3.27 -4.82
N GLU A 100 -4.65 3.05 -5.17
CA GLU A 100 -4.25 2.25 -6.34
C GLU A 100 -4.81 0.83 -6.26
N ILE A 101 -4.73 0.20 -5.09
CA ILE A 101 -5.31 -1.11 -4.83
C ILE A 101 -6.82 -1.12 -5.07
N SER A 102 -7.55 -0.10 -4.58
CA SER A 102 -8.98 0.02 -4.82
C SER A 102 -9.29 0.22 -6.32
N SER A 103 -8.56 1.09 -7.01
CA SER A 103 -8.71 1.32 -8.45
C SER A 103 -8.49 0.04 -9.25
N ILE A 104 -7.50 -0.77 -8.89
CA ILE A 104 -7.24 -2.07 -9.52
C ILE A 104 -8.42 -3.03 -9.27
N GLN A 105 -8.96 -3.09 -8.05
CA GLN A 105 -10.13 -3.93 -7.74
C GLN A 105 -11.37 -3.49 -8.52
N GLU A 106 -11.59 -2.18 -8.69
CA GLU A 106 -12.70 -1.63 -9.46
C GLU A 106 -12.55 -1.91 -10.96
N ALA A 107 -11.36 -1.66 -11.52
CA ALA A 107 -11.06 -1.96 -12.92
C ALA A 107 -11.26 -3.45 -13.23
N MET A 108 -10.87 -4.33 -12.30
CA MET A 108 -11.15 -5.76 -12.41
C MET A 108 -12.65 -6.07 -12.43
N ALA A 109 -13.43 -5.47 -11.53
CA ALA A 109 -14.87 -5.67 -11.49
C ALA A 109 -15.56 -5.16 -12.77
N GLU A 110 -15.07 -4.05 -13.33
CA GLU A 110 -15.57 -3.53 -14.61
C GLU A 110 -15.22 -4.47 -15.77
N LEU A 111 -13.98 -4.96 -15.85
CA LEU A 111 -13.56 -5.93 -16.85
C LEU A 111 -14.42 -7.20 -16.79
N GLU A 112 -14.77 -7.68 -15.60
CA GLU A 112 -15.69 -8.82 -15.43
C GLU A 112 -17.10 -8.55 -15.96
N SER A 113 -17.60 -7.33 -15.77
CA SER A 113 -18.92 -6.92 -16.28
C SER A 113 -18.95 -6.87 -17.83
N LYS A 114 -17.81 -6.58 -18.45
CA LYS A 114 -17.66 -6.51 -19.91
C LYS A 114 -17.35 -7.84 -20.57
N LEU A 115 -16.93 -8.86 -19.82
CA LEU A 115 -16.66 -10.20 -20.35
C LEU A 115 -17.97 -10.99 -20.51
N PRO A 116 -18.25 -11.55 -21.71
CA PRO A 116 -19.41 -12.41 -21.88
C PRO A 116 -19.25 -13.66 -21.01
N LYS A 117 -20.27 -13.99 -20.20
CA LYS A 117 -20.35 -15.29 -19.52
C LYS A 117 -20.30 -16.38 -20.60
N LYS A 118 -19.14 -17.02 -20.76
CA LYS A 118 -18.99 -18.19 -21.64
C LYS A 118 -20.01 -19.23 -21.17
N LYS A 119 -21.07 -19.43 -21.97
CA LYS A 119 -21.90 -20.64 -21.89
C LYS A 119 -21.00 -21.76 -22.37
N GLU A 120 -20.58 -22.61 -21.44
CA GLU A 120 -20.04 -23.91 -21.79
C GLU A 120 -21.24 -24.77 -22.20
N ALA A 121 -21.21 -25.25 -23.45
CA ALA A 121 -22.11 -26.24 -24.01
C ALA A 121 -21.44 -27.61 -23.91
#